data_AF-A0A961T8D5-F1
#
_entry.id   AF-A0A961T8D5-F1
#
_cell.length_a   1.000
_cell.length_b   1.000
_cell.length_c   1.000
_cell.angle_alpha   90.00
_cell.angle_beta   90.00
_cell.angle_gamma   90.00
#
_symmetry.space_group_name_H-M   'P 1'
#
loop_
_entity.id
_entity.type
_entity.pdbx_description
1 polymer ?
#
loop_
_entity_poly.entity_id
_entity_poly.type
_entity_poly.pdbx_seq_one_letter_code
_entity_poly.pdbx_strand_id
1 'polypeptide(L)'
;MNAADPVPTIDQKTSSLARELEAALEAAAPFESGCESALEAALAGMDGLFLFQLHPEPEDDRWIGAVLLGSEDDQTMSIVTITASSGTVSVETLEHSQEPLARIVPAYAAVLTHLRPAA
;
A
#
# COMPACT_ATOMS: atom_id res chain seq x y z
N MET A 1 34.00 22.89 -16.41
CA MET A 1 33.45 21.52 -16.36
C MET A 1 32.75 21.38 -15.01
N ASN A 2 31.45 21.63 -14.95
CA ASN A 2 30.67 21.31 -13.76
C ASN A 2 29.94 20.01 -14.05
N ALA A 3 30.26 18.98 -13.28
CA ALA A 3 29.50 17.75 -13.25
C ALA A 3 28.07 18.12 -12.82
N ALA A 4 27.11 17.87 -13.69
CA ALA A 4 25.72 17.83 -13.27
C ALA A 4 25.58 16.56 -12.43
N ASP A 5 25.43 16.72 -11.11
CA ASP A 5 24.89 15.66 -10.28
C ASP A 5 23.54 15.24 -10.86
N PRO A 6 23.28 13.94 -11.09
CA PRO A 6 21.95 13.52 -11.48
C PRO A 6 21.00 13.82 -10.32
N VAL A 7 20.02 14.69 -10.56
CA VAL A 7 18.85 14.85 -9.69
C VAL A 7 18.28 13.44 -9.48
N PRO A 8 18.15 12.94 -8.24
CA PRO A 8 17.50 11.67 -8.02
C PRO A 8 16.04 11.86 -8.39
N THR A 9 15.64 11.32 -9.54
CA THR A 9 14.23 11.06 -9.86
C THR A 9 13.78 9.94 -8.92
N ILE A 10 13.61 10.25 -7.64
CA ILE A 10 12.79 9.42 -6.76
C ILE A 10 11.43 9.47 -7.41
N ASP A 11 10.91 8.30 -7.78
CA ASP A 11 9.56 8.12 -8.29
C ASP A 11 8.61 8.88 -7.35
N GLN A 12 8.20 10.09 -7.74
CA GLN A 12 7.48 11.03 -6.86
C GLN A 12 6.09 10.49 -6.48
N LYS A 13 5.71 9.35 -7.04
CA LYS A 13 4.45 8.64 -6.85
C LYS A 13 4.42 7.75 -5.60
N THR A 14 5.59 7.35 -5.09
CA THR A 14 5.71 6.27 -4.09
C THR A 14 6.67 6.69 -2.98
N SER A 15 6.18 6.73 -1.72
CA SER A 15 7.03 6.96 -0.55
C SER A 15 8.04 5.83 -0.33
N SER A 16 9.10 6.05 0.45
CA SER A 16 10.10 4.99 0.72
C SER A 16 9.46 3.75 1.36
N LEU A 17 8.52 3.96 2.30
CA LEU A 17 7.76 2.89 2.93
C LEU A 17 6.85 2.15 1.94
N ALA A 18 6.19 2.87 1.03
CA ALA A 18 5.38 2.24 -0.02
C ALA A 18 6.24 1.34 -0.91
N ARG A 19 7.46 1.76 -1.26
CA ARG A 19 8.41 0.96 -2.04
C ARG A 19 8.95 -0.25 -1.28
N GLU A 20 9.21 -0.11 0.02
CA GLU A 20 9.59 -1.23 0.88
C GLU A 20 8.47 -2.27 0.98
N LEU A 21 7.21 -1.82 1.08
CA LEU A 21 6.05 -2.70 1.10
C LEU A 21 5.88 -3.41 -0.24
N GLU A 22 6.00 -2.67 -1.35
CA GLU A 22 5.97 -3.24 -2.70
C GLU A 22 7.00 -4.36 -2.85
N ALA A 23 8.26 -4.10 -2.48
CA ALA A 23 9.33 -5.09 -2.54
C ALA A 23 9.09 -6.31 -1.63
N ALA A 24 8.53 -6.11 -0.43
CA ALA A 24 8.20 -7.19 0.48
C ALA A 24 7.09 -8.10 -0.09
N LEU A 25 6.08 -7.51 -0.73
CA LEU A 25 4.99 -8.23 -1.37
C LEU A 25 5.45 -8.95 -2.64
N GLU A 26 6.30 -8.34 -3.47
CA GLU A 26 6.90 -8.99 -4.63
C GLU A 26 7.73 -10.22 -4.22
N ALA A 27 8.50 -10.11 -3.12
CA ALA A 27 9.26 -11.23 -2.58
C ALA A 27 8.39 -12.34 -2.00
N ALA A 28 7.16 -12.02 -1.58
CA ALA A 28 6.18 -12.98 -1.08
C ALA A 28 5.36 -13.63 -2.21
N ALA A 29 5.47 -13.16 -3.46
CA ALA A 29 4.81 -13.79 -4.59
C ALA A 29 5.47 -15.14 -4.94
N PRO A 30 4.71 -16.15 -5.37
CA PRO A 30 3.24 -16.16 -5.52
C PRO A 30 2.53 -16.27 -4.16
N PHE A 31 1.40 -15.58 -4.01
CA PHE A 31 0.65 -15.46 -2.75
C PHE A 31 -0.11 -16.76 -2.38
N GLU A 32 0.60 -17.83 -2.02
CA GLU A 32 0.04 -19.16 -1.75
C GLU A 32 -1.04 -19.17 -0.64
N SER A 33 -0.90 -18.28 0.34
CA SER A 33 -1.84 -18.12 1.47
C SER A 33 -2.87 -17.00 1.26
N GLY A 34 -2.94 -16.45 0.06
CA GLY A 34 -3.79 -15.30 -0.29
C GLY A 34 -3.10 -13.95 -0.13
N CYS A 35 -3.58 -12.95 -0.89
CA CYS A 35 -3.02 -11.59 -0.91
C CYS A 35 -3.15 -10.88 0.44
N GLU A 36 -4.28 -11.05 1.14
CA GLU A 36 -4.52 -10.45 2.46
C GLU A 36 -3.49 -10.94 3.49
N SER A 37 -3.30 -12.26 3.60
CA SER A 37 -2.32 -12.86 4.52
C SER A 37 -0.89 -12.38 4.23
N ALA A 38 -0.52 -12.25 2.95
CA ALA A 38 0.79 -11.75 2.57
C ALA A 38 0.97 -10.27 2.94
N LEU A 39 -0.09 -9.46 2.78
CA LEU A 39 -0.08 -8.05 3.15
C LEU A 39 0.03 -7.86 4.67
N GLU A 40 -0.74 -8.59 5.46
CA GLU A 40 -0.65 -8.52 6.92
C GLU A 40 0.75 -8.89 7.41
N ALA A 41 1.36 -9.93 6.84
CA ALA A 41 2.72 -10.33 7.17
C ALA A 41 3.77 -9.26 6.81
N ALA A 42 3.62 -8.61 5.65
CA ALA A 42 4.51 -7.53 5.23
C ALA A 42 4.35 -6.29 6.13
N LEU A 43 3.11 -5.91 6.46
CA LEU A 43 2.82 -4.74 7.31
C LEU A 43 3.30 -4.92 8.76
N ALA A 44 3.26 -6.15 9.29
CA ALA A 44 3.77 -6.45 10.63
C ALA A 44 5.26 -6.12 10.78
N GLY A 45 6.03 -6.07 9.68
CA GLY A 45 7.43 -5.66 9.68
C GLY A 45 7.67 -4.15 9.54
N MET A 46 6.62 -3.35 9.33
CA MET A 46 6.75 -1.97 8.83
C MET A 46 5.97 -0.91 9.64
N ASP A 47 5.56 -1.24 10.88
CA ASP A 47 4.64 -0.41 11.68
C ASP A 47 3.41 0.05 10.86
N GLY A 48 2.97 -0.80 9.94
CA GLY A 48 1.89 -0.52 9.02
C GLY A 48 0.57 -1.14 9.47
N LEU A 49 -0.52 -0.66 8.90
CA LEU A 49 -1.84 -1.15 9.21
C LEU A 49 -2.69 -1.29 7.94
N PHE A 50 -3.31 -2.45 7.81
CA PHE A 50 -4.30 -2.73 6.80
C PHE A 50 -5.66 -2.10 7.18
N LEU A 51 -6.23 -1.32 6.26
CA LEU A 51 -7.51 -0.63 6.49
C LEU A 51 -8.68 -1.46 6.01
N PHE A 52 -8.67 -1.81 4.72
CA PHE A 52 -9.69 -2.62 4.07
C PHE A 52 -9.18 -3.09 2.70
N GLN A 53 -9.83 -4.13 2.18
CA GLN A 53 -9.69 -4.60 0.79
C GLN A 53 -11.01 -4.49 0.05
N LEU A 54 -10.90 -4.42 -1.27
CA LEU A 54 -11.99 -4.67 -2.20
C LEU A 54 -11.50 -5.61 -3.31
N HIS A 55 -12.36 -6.57 -3.60
CA HIS A 55 -12.31 -7.29 -4.87
C HIS A 55 -13.32 -6.62 -5.79
N PRO A 56 -12.87 -5.93 -6.85
CA PRO A 56 -13.77 -5.20 -7.75
C PRO A 56 -14.80 -6.13 -8.41
N GLU A 57 -14.43 -7.37 -8.75
CA GLU A 57 -15.34 -8.43 -9.21
C GLU A 57 -14.77 -9.83 -8.85
N PRO A 58 -15.59 -10.88 -8.68
CA PRO A 58 -15.11 -12.24 -8.38
C PRO A 58 -14.34 -12.89 -9.56
N GLU A 59 -14.49 -12.35 -10.77
CA GLU A 59 -13.74 -12.77 -11.97
C GLU A 59 -12.51 -11.88 -12.23
N ASP A 60 -12.35 -10.79 -11.48
CA ASP A 60 -11.18 -9.91 -11.58
C ASP A 60 -10.06 -10.49 -10.71
N ASP A 61 -8.92 -10.68 -11.35
CA ASP A 61 -7.69 -11.18 -10.74
C ASP A 61 -6.93 -10.07 -9.97
N ARG A 62 -7.49 -8.85 -9.97
CA ARG A 62 -6.99 -7.72 -9.21
C ARG A 62 -7.51 -7.71 -7.78
N TRP A 63 -6.58 -7.71 -6.86
CA TRP A 63 -6.80 -7.44 -5.45
C TRP A 63 -6.39 -6.00 -5.15
N ILE A 64 -7.27 -5.22 -4.50
CA ILE A 64 -6.99 -3.82 -4.16
C ILE A 64 -7.20 -3.61 -2.67
N GLY A 65 -6.19 -3.06 -2.00
CA GLY A 65 -6.21 -2.77 -0.58
C GLY A 65 -5.80 -1.33 -0.27
N ALA A 66 -6.23 -0.85 0.89
CA ALA A 66 -5.77 0.42 1.44
C ALA A 66 -4.99 0.16 2.74
N VAL A 67 -3.88 0.86 2.90
CA VAL A 67 -2.98 0.72 4.06
C VAL A 67 -2.57 2.08 4.62
N LEU A 68 -2.28 2.12 5.91
CA LEU A 68 -1.50 3.16 6.57
C LEU A 68 -0.08 2.64 6.77
N LEU A 69 0.93 3.44 6.45
CA LEU A 69 2.34 3.10 6.61
C LEU A 69 3.01 4.13 7.51
N GLY A 70 3.81 3.67 8.46
CA GLY A 70 4.54 4.53 9.40
C GLY A 70 3.88 4.68 10.76
N SER A 71 4.64 5.27 11.68
CA SER A 71 4.26 5.48 13.08
C SER A 71 3.22 6.60 13.23
N GLU A 72 2.49 6.63 14.36
CA GLU A 72 1.30 7.48 14.59
C GLU A 72 1.45 8.96 14.18
N ASP A 73 2.63 9.55 14.35
CA ASP A 73 2.89 10.97 14.03
C ASP A 73 3.23 11.25 12.55
N ASP A 74 3.55 10.23 11.75
CA ASP A 74 3.99 10.35 10.35
C ASP A 74 3.42 9.22 9.47
N GLN A 75 2.10 9.03 9.53
CA GLN A 75 1.43 8.00 8.75
C GLN A 75 1.12 8.47 7.32
N THR A 76 1.50 7.66 6.35
CA THR A 76 1.14 7.84 4.95
C THR A 76 0.09 6.81 4.53
N MET A 77 -0.99 7.27 3.90
CA MET A 77 -2.00 6.38 3.32
C MET A 77 -1.58 5.95 1.91
N SER A 78 -1.69 4.66 1.60
CA SER A 78 -1.35 4.11 0.29
C SER A 78 -2.40 3.12 -0.21
N ILE A 79 -2.49 2.98 -1.53
CA ILE A 79 -3.24 1.93 -2.20
C ILE A 79 -2.28 0.85 -2.65
N VAL A 80 -2.62 -0.40 -2.35
CA VAL A 80 -1.91 -1.60 -2.80
C VAL A 80 -2.77 -2.26 -3.87
N THR A 81 -2.20 -2.46 -5.06
CA THR A 81 -2.83 -3.26 -6.11
C THR A 81 -1.97 -4.48 -6.37
N ILE A 82 -2.59 -5.65 -6.35
CA ILE A 82 -1.96 -6.93 -6.66
C ILE A 82 -2.72 -7.57 -7.80
N THR A 83 -2.02 -8.01 -8.84
CA THR A 83 -2.60 -8.82 -9.93
C THR A 83 -2.08 -10.24 -9.76
N ALA A 84 -2.92 -11.16 -9.25
CA ALA A 84 -2.44 -12.45 -8.74
C ALA A 84 -1.89 -13.38 -9.85
N SER A 85 -2.44 -13.31 -11.07
CA SER A 85 -2.00 -14.07 -12.24
C SER A 85 -0.61 -13.68 -12.74
N SER A 86 -0.24 -12.40 -12.62
CA SER A 86 1.08 -11.90 -13.02
C SER A 86 2.04 -11.76 -11.85
N GLY A 87 1.56 -11.88 -10.61
CA GLY A 87 2.31 -11.59 -9.39
C GLY A 87 2.75 -10.12 -9.29
N THR A 88 2.15 -9.23 -10.08
CA THR A 88 2.54 -7.82 -10.11
C THR A 88 1.95 -7.10 -8.91
N VAL A 89 2.80 -6.35 -8.21
CA VAL A 89 2.41 -5.51 -7.07
C VAL A 89 2.68 -4.07 -7.44
N SER A 90 1.81 -3.16 -7.02
CA SER A 90 2.06 -1.73 -7.06
C SER A 90 1.53 -1.09 -5.79
N VAL A 91 2.34 -0.23 -5.18
CA VAL A 91 1.95 0.56 -4.02
C VAL A 91 2.10 2.04 -4.35
N GLU A 92 1.00 2.77 -4.29
CA GLU A 92 0.93 4.19 -4.65
C GLU A 92 0.35 5.01 -3.50
N THR A 93 0.83 6.24 -3.30
CA THR A 93 0.20 7.15 -2.34
C THR A 93 -1.18 7.60 -2.85
N LEU A 94 -2.05 8.04 -1.93
CA LEU A 94 -3.40 8.47 -2.31
C LEU A 94 -3.43 9.62 -3.31
N GLU A 95 -2.43 10.52 -3.28
CA GLU A 95 -2.36 11.68 -4.18
C GLU A 95 -2.15 11.27 -5.64
N HIS A 96 -1.58 10.09 -5.87
CA HIS A 96 -1.18 9.61 -7.20
C HIS A 96 -2.04 8.45 -7.69
N SER A 97 -2.72 7.75 -6.79
CA SER A 97 -3.56 6.62 -7.14
C SER A 97 -4.77 7.04 -7.97
N GLN A 98 -5.01 6.33 -9.07
CA GLN A 98 -6.21 6.50 -9.89
C GLN A 98 -7.38 5.64 -9.40
N GLU A 99 -7.17 4.81 -8.38
CA GLU A 99 -8.22 3.96 -7.86
C GLU A 99 -9.33 4.80 -7.23
N PRO A 100 -10.62 4.57 -7.59
CA PRO A 100 -11.74 5.26 -6.96
C PRO A 100 -11.70 5.19 -5.43
N LEU A 101 -11.10 4.12 -4.90
CA LEU A 101 -10.94 3.87 -3.48
C LEU A 101 -10.05 4.86 -2.78
N ALA A 102 -9.04 5.41 -3.45
CA ALA A 102 -8.17 6.42 -2.86
C ALA A 102 -8.97 7.60 -2.28
N ARG A 103 -10.13 7.90 -2.86
CA ARG A 103 -11.02 8.99 -2.41
C ARG A 103 -11.75 8.70 -1.10
N ILE A 104 -11.97 7.44 -0.76
CA ILE A 104 -12.69 7.05 0.47
C ILE A 104 -11.76 6.69 1.62
N VAL A 105 -10.49 6.36 1.33
CA VAL A 105 -9.50 5.96 2.34
C VAL A 105 -9.39 6.95 3.50
N PRO A 106 -9.28 8.28 3.28
CA PRO A 106 -9.14 9.23 4.38
C PRO A 106 -10.35 9.23 5.33
N ALA A 107 -11.56 9.14 4.78
CA ALA A 107 -12.78 9.10 5.58
C ALA A 107 -12.88 7.82 6.41
N TYR A 108 -12.53 6.68 5.80
CA TYR A 108 -12.51 5.39 6.48
C TYR A 108 -11.44 5.34 7.59
N ALA A 109 -10.22 5.79 7.29
CA ALA A 109 -9.13 5.86 8.27
C ALA A 109 -9.52 6.72 9.47
N ALA A 110 -10.14 7.89 9.23
CA ALA A 110 -10.63 8.75 10.30
C ALA A 110 -11.63 8.03 11.21
N VAL A 111 -12.59 7.28 10.65
CA VAL A 111 -13.54 6.49 11.44
C VAL A 111 -12.81 5.43 12.27
N LEU A 112 -11.88 4.68 11.67
CA LEU A 112 -11.12 3.67 12.41
C LEU A 112 -10.31 4.25 13.56
N THR A 113 -9.70 5.42 13.39
CA THR A 113 -8.96 6.09 14.47
C THR A 113 -9.86 6.41 15.67
N HIS A 114 -11.13 6.77 15.43
CA HIS A 114 -12.09 7.04 16.52
C HIS A 114 -12.67 5.77 17.15
N LEU A 115 -12.68 4.65 16.41
CA LEU A 115 -13.22 3.38 16.88
C LEU A 115 -12.19 2.50 17.58
N ARG A 116 -10.90 2.75 17.38
CA ARG A 116 -9.86 1.98 18.11
C ARG A 116 -9.92 2.35 19.59
N PRO A 117 -10.02 1.36 20.49
CA PRO A 117 -9.88 1.61 21.91
C PRO A 117 -8.48 2.18 22.17
N ALA A 118 -8.38 3.17 23.05
CA ALA A 118 -7.09 3.59 23.58
C ALA A 118 -6.40 2.37 24.21
N ALA A 119 -5.20 2.07 23.74
CA ALA A 119 -4.39 0.95 24.21
C ALA A 119 -3.99 1.12 25.68
#